data_AF-A0A1I0MKR1-F1
#
_entry.id   AF-A0A1I0MKR1-F1
#
_cell.length_a   1.000
_cell.length_b   1.000
_cell.length_c   1.000
_cell.angle_alpha   90.00
_cell.angle_beta   90.00
_cell.angle_gamma   90.00
#
_symmetry.space_group_name_H-M   'P 1'
#
loop_
_entity.id
_entity.type
_entity.pdbx_description
1 polymer ?
#
loop_
_entity_poly.entity_id
_entity_poly.type
_entity_poly.pdbx_seq_one_letter_code
_entity_poly.pdbx_strand_id
1 'polypeptide(L)'
;MKIVYIAHPISGDIAGNLEKIRQIVRKINLECADIVPFAPYWVDCHALDDTIPSERERGIKNDTEFFKRGVIDEVWLFGDRISFGMQCEIEMAVSLGISVVNHQNNEDKAS
;
A
#
# COMPACT_ATOMS: atom_id res chain seq x y z
N MET A 1 6.44 3.00 17.34
CA MET A 1 5.74 3.35 16.10
C MET A 1 5.19 2.07 15.47
N LYS A 2 4.03 2.14 14.81
CA LYS A 2 3.45 1.02 14.04
C LYS A 2 3.85 1.11 12.57
N ILE A 3 4.22 0.00 11.95
CA ILE A 3 4.44 -0.09 10.50
C ILE A 3 3.10 -0.35 9.84
N VAL A 4 2.64 0.63 9.06
CA VAL A 4 1.35 0.60 8.40
C VAL A 4 1.57 0.44 6.90
N TYR A 5 1.09 -0.66 6.34
CA TYR A 5 1.09 -0.86 4.91
C TYR A 5 0.02 0.01 4.25
N ILE A 6 0.43 0.86 3.30
CA ILE A 6 -0.46 1.77 2.59
C ILE A 6 -0.92 1.09 1.30
N ALA A 7 -2.16 0.61 1.26
CA ALA A 7 -2.76 0.00 0.08
C ALA A 7 -3.50 1.06 -0.75
N HIS A 8 -3.21 1.17 -2.04
CA HIS A 8 -3.85 2.13 -2.95
C HIS A 8 -3.93 1.54 -4.37
N PRO A 9 -4.97 1.84 -5.17
CA PRO A 9 -5.02 1.39 -6.55
C PRO A 9 -3.86 1.96 -7.37
N ILE A 10 -3.08 1.11 -8.04
CA ILE A 10 -2.00 1.54 -8.96
C ILE A 10 -2.45 1.53 -10.43
N SER A 11 -3.22 0.51 -10.83
CA SER A 11 -3.58 0.30 -12.24
C SER A 11 -4.46 1.42 -12.82
N GLY A 12 -4.35 1.62 -14.14
CA GLY A 12 -4.98 2.73 -14.86
C GLY A 12 -4.00 3.88 -15.02
N ASP A 13 -4.20 4.98 -14.28
CA ASP A 13 -3.30 6.12 -14.25
C ASP A 13 -2.14 5.88 -13.26
N ILE A 14 -1.14 5.10 -13.67
CA ILE A 14 -0.01 4.72 -12.82
C ILE A 14 0.71 5.97 -12.28
N ALA A 15 1.04 6.94 -13.14
CA ALA A 15 1.77 8.14 -12.72
C ALA A 15 0.98 8.99 -11.74
N GLY A 16 -0.32 9.23 -12.00
CA GLY A 16 -1.19 9.98 -11.09
C GLY A 16 -1.42 9.24 -9.76
N ASN A 17 -1.63 7.92 -9.79
CA ASN A 17 -1.79 7.11 -8.60
C ASN A 17 -0.52 7.10 -7.75
N LEU A 18 0.65 7.03 -8.39
CA LEU A 18 1.91 7.17 -7.69
C LEU A 18 1.97 8.55 -7.00
N GLU A 19 1.72 9.64 -7.72
CA GLU A 19 1.74 10.97 -7.08
C GLU A 19 0.79 11.08 -5.86
N LYS A 20 -0.39 10.44 -5.90
CA LYS A 20 -1.30 10.35 -4.75
C LYS A 20 -0.69 9.60 -3.57
N ILE A 21 -0.10 8.42 -3.80
CA ILE A 21 0.57 7.66 -2.73
C ILE A 21 1.70 8.48 -2.11
N ARG A 22 2.49 9.20 -2.92
CA ARG A 22 3.53 10.10 -2.42
C ARG A 22 2.95 11.16 -1.48
N GLN A 23 1.79 11.74 -1.82
CA GLN A 23 1.11 12.73 -0.99
C GLN A 23 0.56 12.11 0.31
N ILE A 24 -0.06 10.93 0.24
CA ILE A 24 -0.53 10.17 1.41
C ILE A 24 0.62 9.87 2.37
N VAL A 25 1.70 9.27 1.86
CA VAL A 25 2.89 8.94 2.65
C VAL A 25 3.51 10.19 3.28
N ARG A 26 3.62 11.28 2.50
CA ARG A 26 4.12 12.57 3.03
C ARG A 26 3.26 13.08 4.17
N LYS A 27 1.93 13.03 4.03
CA LYS A 27 0.99 13.50 5.03
C LYS A 27 1.10 12.71 6.33
N ILE A 28 1.09 11.38 6.25
CA ILE A 28 1.25 10.50 7.42
C ILE A 28 2.57 10.79 8.13
N ASN A 29 3.68 10.96 7.40
CA ASN A 29 4.96 11.33 8.01
C ASN A 29 4.94 12.68 8.74
N LEU A 30 4.14 13.65 8.29
CA LEU A 30 4.05 14.98 8.89
C LEU A 30 3.07 15.05 10.06
N GLU A 31 2.02 14.23 10.05
CA GLU A 31 0.87 14.37 10.96
C GLU A 31 0.74 13.21 11.96
N CYS A 32 1.30 12.04 11.67
CA CYS A 32 1.16 10.84 12.49
C CYS A 32 2.51 10.38 13.06
N ALA A 33 2.96 10.98 14.15
CA ALA A 33 4.28 10.73 14.75
C ALA A 33 4.54 9.27 15.18
N ASP A 34 3.49 8.49 15.45
CA ASP A 34 3.59 7.09 15.87
C ASP A 34 3.43 6.08 14.71
N ILE A 35 3.37 6.54 13.46
CA ILE A 35 3.14 5.71 12.28
C ILE A 35 4.35 5.75 11.34
N VAL A 36 4.79 4.58 10.88
CA VAL A 36 5.72 4.42 9.77
C VAL A 36 4.92 4.01 8.54
N PRO A 37 4.58 4.94 7.62
CA PRO A 37 3.88 4.59 6.39
C PRO A 37 4.79 3.78 5.48
N PHE A 38 4.31 2.62 5.04
CA PHE A 38 5.07 1.66 4.26
C PHE A 38 4.34 1.31 2.96
N ALA A 39 4.95 1.65 1.83
CA ALA A 39 4.45 1.37 0.48
C ALA A 39 5.59 0.76 -0.36
N PRO A 40 6.00 -0.50 -0.10
CA PRO A 40 7.18 -1.11 -0.73
C PRO A 40 7.08 -1.20 -2.25
N TYR A 41 5.87 -1.49 -2.76
CA TYR A 41 5.57 -1.50 -4.20
C TYR A 41 5.89 -0.18 -4.90
N TRP A 42 6.01 0.95 -4.19
CA TRP A 42 6.48 2.21 -4.76
C TRP A 42 7.82 2.03 -5.49
N VAL A 43 8.77 1.38 -4.82
CA VAL A 43 10.11 1.12 -5.36
C VAL A 43 10.01 0.19 -6.56
N ASP A 44 9.19 -0.86 -6.45
CA ASP A 44 8.99 -1.82 -7.52
C ASP A 44 8.33 -1.18 -8.75
N CYS A 45 7.33 -0.32 -8.60
CA CYS A 45 6.72 0.43 -9.71
C CYS A 45 7.71 1.37 -10.44
N HIS A 46 8.77 1.82 -9.77
CA HIS A 46 9.81 2.64 -10.37
C HIS A 46 10.98 1.82 -10.95
N ALA A 47 11.14 0.56 -10.52
CA ALA A 47 12.25 -0.29 -10.91
C ALA A 47 11.87 -1.38 -11.93
N LEU A 48 10.59 -1.77 -11.96
CA LEU A 48 10.04 -2.88 -12.73
C LEU A 48 8.99 -2.38 -13.73
N ASP A 49 8.80 -3.15 -14.80
CA ASP A 49 7.76 -2.94 -15.81
C ASP A 49 6.54 -3.85 -15.53
N ASP A 50 5.44 -3.25 -15.07
CA ASP A 50 4.20 -3.98 -14.75
C ASP A 50 3.54 -4.64 -15.99
N THR A 51 3.94 -4.25 -17.20
CA THR A 51 3.49 -4.90 -18.44
C THR A 51 4.19 -6.23 -18.70
N ILE A 52 5.32 -6.49 -18.03
CA ILE A 52 6.05 -7.75 -18.09
C ILE A 52 5.57 -8.67 -16.95
N PRO A 53 4.90 -9.80 -17.25
CA PRO A 53 4.26 -10.64 -16.23
C PRO A 53 5.22 -11.14 -15.14
N SER A 54 6.46 -11.48 -15.49
CA SER A 54 7.46 -11.96 -14.52
C SER A 54 7.95 -10.87 -13.57
N GLU A 55 8.01 -9.62 -14.03
CA GLU A 55 8.41 -8.49 -13.20
C GLU A 55 7.27 -8.07 -12.27
N ARG A 56 6.05 -8.02 -12.79
CA ARG A 56 4.84 -7.86 -11.97
C ARG A 56 4.73 -8.93 -10.88
N GLU A 57 4.92 -10.21 -11.23
CA GLU A 57 4.92 -11.31 -10.25
C GLU A 57 6.03 -11.14 -9.21
N ARG A 58 7.18 -10.58 -9.60
CA ARG A 58 8.28 -10.29 -8.67
C ARG A 58 7.88 -9.22 -7.65
N GLY A 59 7.25 -8.13 -8.07
CA GLY A 59 6.76 -7.09 -7.15
C GLY A 59 5.77 -7.64 -6.12
N ILE A 60 4.76 -8.39 -6.60
CA ILE A 60 3.77 -9.04 -5.72
C ILE A 60 4.44 -9.98 -4.70
N LYS A 61 5.47 -10.73 -5.12
CA LYS A 61 6.24 -11.58 -4.20
C LYS A 61 7.01 -10.80 -3.14
N ASN A 62 7.57 -9.64 -3.51
CA ASN A 62 8.26 -8.76 -2.55
C ASN A 62 7.27 -8.28 -1.49
N ASP A 63 6.12 -7.73 -1.90
CA ASP A 63 5.07 -7.25 -0.98
C ASP A 63 4.60 -8.37 -0.04
N THR A 64 4.31 -9.54 -0.60
CA THR A 64 3.88 -10.74 0.15
C THR A 64 4.88 -11.15 1.24
N GLU A 65 6.19 -11.03 0.99
CA GLU A 65 7.21 -11.43 1.95
C GLU A 65 7.20 -10.52 3.19
N PHE A 66 6.90 -9.22 3.05
CA PHE A 66 6.77 -8.32 4.20
C PHE A 66 5.64 -8.75 5.13
N PHE A 67 4.47 -9.11 4.59
CA PHE A 67 3.37 -9.66 5.38
C PHE A 67 3.76 -10.95 6.11
N LYS A 68 4.38 -11.90 5.40
CA LYS A 68 4.80 -13.19 5.97
C LYS A 68 5.86 -13.07 7.06
N ARG A 69 6.73 -12.06 6.98
CA ARG A 69 7.74 -11.76 8.00
C ARG A 69 7.14 -11.15 9.27
N GLY A 70 5.86 -10.77 9.25
CA GLY A 70 5.18 -10.19 10.39
C GLY A 70 5.68 -8.78 10.74
N VAL A 71 6.19 -8.03 9.75
CA VAL A 71 6.67 -6.66 9.97
C VAL A 71 5.56 -5.61 9.82
N ILE A 72 4.37 -6.01 9.39
CA ILE A 72 3.22 -5.12 9.17
C ILE A 72 2.27 -5.22 10.36
N ASP A 73 2.01 -4.08 11.00
CA ASP A 73 1.09 -3.99 12.14
C ASP A 73 -0.36 -3.76 11.70
N GLU A 74 -0.56 -2.95 10.66
CA GLU A 74 -1.88 -2.61 10.10
C GLU A 74 -1.80 -2.40 8.57
N VAL A 75 -2.93 -2.56 7.89
CA VAL A 75 -3.11 -2.17 6.49
C VAL A 75 -4.11 -1.03 6.42
N TRP A 76 -3.73 0.08 5.80
CA TRP A 76 -4.63 1.22 5.57
C TRP A 76 -4.99 1.32 4.09
N LEU A 77 -6.30 1.34 3.80
CA LEU A 77 -6.83 1.38 2.44
C LEU A 77 -7.10 2.83 2.01
N PHE A 78 -6.48 3.26 0.93
CA PHE A 78 -6.69 4.57 0.31
C PHE A 78 -7.17 4.44 -1.15
N GLY A 79 -7.61 5.56 -1.72
CA GLY A 79 -8.08 5.67 -3.10
C GLY A 79 -9.60 5.59 -3.24
N ASP A 80 -10.06 5.68 -4.49
CA ASP A 80 -11.47 5.77 -4.88
C ASP A 80 -12.18 4.41 -5.00
N ARG A 81 -11.40 3.33 -5.10
CA ARG A 81 -11.88 1.95 -5.26
C ARG A 81 -10.91 0.95 -4.65
N ILE A 82 -11.41 -0.25 -4.41
CA ILE A 82 -10.56 -1.41 -4.09
C ILE A 82 -10.14 -2.06 -5.40
N SER A 83 -8.84 -2.06 -5.70
CA SER A 83 -8.29 -2.76 -6.86
C SER A 83 -8.12 -4.26 -6.56
N PHE A 84 -7.90 -5.07 -7.61
CA PHE A 84 -7.57 -6.49 -7.42
C PHE A 84 -6.31 -6.70 -6.56
N GLY A 85 -5.27 -5.89 -6.74
CA GLY A 85 -4.06 -5.96 -5.92
C GLY A 85 -4.36 -5.70 -4.44
N MET A 86 -5.14 -4.64 -4.17
CA MET A 86 -5.58 -4.34 -2.80
C MET A 86 -6.43 -5.46 -2.20
N GLN A 87 -7.30 -6.09 -2.99
CA GLN A 87 -8.09 -7.22 -2.51
C GLN A 87 -7.19 -8.37 -2.04
N CYS A 88 -6.11 -8.68 -2.78
CA CYS A 88 -5.13 -9.68 -2.35
C CYS A 88 -4.41 -9.29 -1.06
N GLU A 89 -4.04 -8.02 -0.90
CA GLU A 89 -3.42 -7.49 0.33
C GLU A 89 -4.37 -7.58 1.54
N ILE A 90 -5.66 -7.24 1.34
CA ILE A 90 -6.71 -7.35 2.36
C ILE A 90 -6.87 -8.81 2.80
N GLU A 91 -7.00 -9.73 1.86
CA GLU A 91 -7.14 -11.16 2.14
C GLU A 91 -5.93 -11.70 2.92
N MET A 92 -4.74 -11.26 2.55
CA MET A 92 -3.51 -11.63 3.24
C MET A 92 -3.48 -11.09 4.67
N ALA A 93 -3.79 -9.81 4.86
CA ALA A 93 -3.86 -9.19 6.19
C ALA A 93 -4.86 -9.92 7.10
N VAL A 94 -6.07 -10.19 6.58
CA VAL A 94 -7.11 -10.94 7.31
C VAL A 94 -6.62 -12.34 7.69
N SER A 95 -5.97 -13.05 6.77
CA SER A 95 -5.43 -14.40 7.02
C SER A 95 -4.36 -14.43 8.11
N LEU A 96 -3.65 -13.32 8.31
CA LEU A 96 -2.59 -13.14 9.30
C LEU A 96 -3.06 -12.46 10.59
N GLY A 97 -4.36 -12.12 10.69
CA GLY A 97 -4.91 -11.39 11.83
C GLY A 97 -4.46 -9.93 11.93
N ILE A 98 -3.98 -9.35 10.83
CA ILE A 98 -3.57 -7.94 10.73
C ILE A 98 -4.82 -7.07 10.54
N SER A 99 -4.90 -5.96 11.29
CA SER A 99 -6.04 -5.04 11.20
C SER A 99 -6.05 -4.31 9.85
N VAL A 100 -7.23 -4.20 9.24
CA VAL A 100 -7.44 -3.46 8.00
C VAL A 100 -8.33 -2.25 8.30
N VAL A 101 -7.83 -1.04 8.02
CA VAL A 101 -8.49 0.23 8.29
C VAL A 101 -8.83 0.93 6.99
N ASN A 102 -10.10 1.31 6.83
CA ASN A 102 -10.57 1.95 5.61
C ASN A 102 -10.44 3.49 5.70
N HIS A 103 -9.62 4.08 4.83
CA HIS A 103 -9.44 5.53 4.64
C HIS A 103 -9.86 5.99 3.23
N GLN A 104 -10.64 5.20 2.51
CA GLN A 104 -11.18 5.58 1.21
C GLN A 104 -12.00 6.87 1.32
N ASN A 105 -11.86 7.77 0.33
CA ASN A 105 -12.43 9.13 0.33
C ASN A 105 -11.89 10.09 1.41
N ASN A 106 -10.88 9.71 2.19
CA ASN A 106 -10.17 10.58 3.13
C ASN A 106 -8.77 10.94 2.62
N GLU A 107 -8.59 11.15 1.30
CA GLU A 107 -7.33 11.71 0.76
C GLU A 107 -6.98 13.05 1.47
N ASP A 108 -8.00 13.77 1.97
CA ASP A 108 -7.87 15.03 2.71
C ASP A 108 -7.95 14.90 4.25
N LYS A 109 -8.18 13.72 4.84
CA LYS A 109 -8.33 13.57 6.31
C LYS A 109 -7.49 12.42 6.87
N ALA A 110 -6.19 12.68 7.03
CA ALA A 110 -5.49 12.16 8.20
C ALA A 110 -5.52 13.33 9.19
N SER A 111 -6.26 13.20 10.27
CA SER A 111 -6.39 14.18 11.35
C SER A 111 -6.93 13.48 12.57
#